data_AF-A0A2G2K9C6-F1
#
_entry.id   AF-A0A2G2K9C6-F1
#
_cell.length_a   1.000
_cell.length_b   1.000
_cell.length_c   1.000
_cell.angle_alpha   90.00
_cell.angle_beta   90.00
_cell.angle_gamma   90.00
#
_symmetry.space_group_name_H-M   'P 1'
#
loop_
_entity.id
_entity.type
_entity.pdbx_description
1 polymer ?
#
loop_
_entity_poly.entity_id
_entity_poly.type
_entity_poly.pdbx_seq_one_letter_code
_entity_poly.pdbx_strand_id
1 'polypeptide(L)'
;MIDMDNKNLIQKLILDILASDNIDYKRTTRNQVVELFKDSTLVNHTPVVIRLNTTLELKETIDNYITHDNTASREALKNTYSFVSQLLCDDVKNAG
;
A
#
# COMPACT_ATOMS: atom_id res chain seq x y z
N MET A 1 8.22 17.19 5.04
CA MET A 1 8.45 16.19 6.12
C MET A 1 7.29 15.22 6.33
N ILE A 2 6.07 15.47 5.80
CA ILE A 2 4.89 14.61 6.05
C ILE A 2 4.88 13.33 5.17
N ASP A 3 5.49 13.33 3.99
CA ASP A 3 5.44 12.17 3.07
C ASP A 3 6.25 10.96 3.51
N MET A 4 7.41 11.20 4.12
CA MET A 4 8.31 10.14 4.56
C MET A 4 7.69 9.31 5.70
N ASP A 5 6.77 9.91 6.46
CA ASP A 5 5.98 9.22 7.49
C ASP A 5 4.89 8.34 6.88
N ASN A 6 4.20 8.80 5.83
CA ASN A 6 3.11 8.04 5.19
C ASN A 6 3.62 6.77 4.50
N LYS A 7 4.75 6.84 3.78
CA LYS A 7 5.36 5.67 3.14
C LYS A 7 5.70 4.58 4.16
N ASN A 8 6.46 4.94 5.19
CA ASN A 8 6.90 4.00 6.22
C ASN A 8 5.70 3.42 6.98
N LEU A 9 4.67 4.22 7.21
CA LEU A 9 3.44 3.78 7.84
C LEU A 9 2.66 2.79 6.96
N ILE A 10 2.47 3.09 5.67
CA ILE A 10 1.81 2.18 4.71
C ILE A 10 2.54 0.83 4.66
N GLN A 11 3.88 0.87 4.53
CA GLN A 11 4.71 -0.33 4.50
C GLN A 11 4.55 -1.16 5.77
N LYS A 12 4.62 -0.52 6.94
CA LYS A 12 4.42 -1.19 8.22
C LYS A 12 3.04 -1.83 8.31
N LEU A 13 1.98 -1.13 7.95
CA LEU A 13 0.61 -1.64 8.03
C LEU A 13 0.38 -2.84 7.09
N ILE A 14 1.01 -2.88 5.91
CA ILE A 14 0.96 -4.05 5.03
C ILE A 14 1.68 -5.25 5.66
N LEU A 15 2.81 -5.05 6.34
CA LEU A 15 3.51 -6.11 7.08
C LEU A 15 2.68 -6.60 8.27
N ASP A 16 2.02 -5.69 8.98
CA ASP A 16 1.11 -6.04 10.09
C ASP A 16 -0.08 -6.88 9.60
N ILE A 17 -0.62 -6.59 8.40
CA ILE A 17 -1.64 -7.44 7.76
C ILE A 17 -1.11 -8.85 7.46
N LEU A 18 0.11 -8.95 6.92
CA LEU A 18 0.74 -10.23 6.58
C LEU A 18 1.07 -11.10 7.80
N ALA A 19 1.34 -10.47 8.95
CA ALA A 19 1.75 -11.14 10.18
C ALA A 19 0.58 -11.46 11.13
N SER A 20 -0.57 -10.81 10.95
CA SER A 20 -1.75 -11.00 11.81
C SER A 20 -2.55 -12.24 11.39
N ASP A 21 -3.25 -12.85 12.35
CA ASP A 21 -4.28 -13.86 12.12
C ASP A 21 -5.71 -13.30 12.35
N ASN A 22 -5.83 -12.05 12.79
CA ASN A 22 -7.12 -11.43 13.11
C ASN A 22 -7.71 -10.73 11.88
N ILE A 23 -8.81 -11.30 11.35
CA ILE A 23 -9.49 -10.79 10.14
C ILE A 23 -10.02 -9.36 10.31
N ASP A 24 -10.59 -9.01 11.47
CA ASP A 24 -11.16 -7.68 11.71
C ASP A 24 -10.06 -6.61 11.81
N TYR A 25 -8.94 -6.97 12.43
CA TYR A 25 -7.73 -6.15 12.42
C TYR A 25 -7.25 -5.95 10.98
N LYS A 26 -7.08 -7.03 10.19
CA LYS A 26 -6.63 -6.93 8.79
C LYS A 26 -7.54 -6.00 7.96
N ARG A 27 -8.86 -6.09 8.13
CA ARG A 27 -9.84 -5.23 7.42
C ARG A 27 -9.73 -3.76 7.81
N THR A 28 -9.57 -3.47 9.10
CA THR A 28 -9.38 -2.11 9.60
C THR A 28 -8.07 -1.52 9.09
N THR A 29 -6.98 -2.28 9.21
CA THR A 29 -5.65 -1.90 8.74
C THR A 29 -5.62 -1.69 7.22
N ARG A 30 -6.35 -2.52 6.46
CA ARG A 30 -6.53 -2.32 5.01
C ARG A 30 -7.10 -0.95 4.69
N ASN A 31 -8.16 -0.53 5.39
CA ASN A 31 -8.79 0.78 5.14
C ASN A 31 -7.79 1.91 5.38
N GLN A 32 -7.00 1.82 6.47
CA GLN A 32 -5.95 2.78 6.79
C GLN A 32 -4.87 2.84 5.70
N VAL A 33 -4.42 1.69 5.20
CA VAL A 33 -3.45 1.61 4.08
C VAL A 33 -3.98 2.34 2.85
N VAL A 34 -5.25 2.11 2.49
CA VAL A 34 -5.87 2.73 1.31
C VAL A 34 -6.03 4.25 1.48
N GLU A 35 -6.41 4.71 2.66
CA GLU A 35 -6.54 6.15 2.96
C GLU A 35 -5.18 6.86 2.91
N LEU A 36 -4.17 6.33 3.62
CA LEU A 36 -2.82 6.88 3.62
C LEU A 36 -2.20 6.89 2.21
N PHE A 37 -2.46 5.86 1.42
CA PHE A 37 -1.96 5.79 0.05
C PHE A 37 -2.56 6.87 -0.84
N LYS A 38 -3.87 7.11 -0.75
CA LYS A 38 -4.56 8.19 -1.48
C LYS A 38 -4.03 9.57 -1.09
N ASP A 39 -3.72 9.75 0.18
CA ASP A 39 -3.29 11.04 0.75
C ASP A 39 -1.79 11.31 0.58
N SER A 40 -1.01 10.34 0.10
CA SER A 40 0.42 10.53 -0.14
C SER A 40 0.68 11.52 -1.28
N THR A 41 1.63 12.44 -1.09
CA THR A 41 1.90 13.54 -2.04
C THR A 41 2.46 13.03 -3.36
N LEU A 42 3.22 11.93 -3.37
CA LEU A 42 3.68 11.31 -4.62
C LEU A 42 2.52 10.79 -5.48
N VAL A 43 1.48 10.26 -4.85
CA VAL A 43 0.26 9.83 -5.52
C VAL A 43 -0.55 11.04 -6.03
N ASN A 44 -0.40 12.22 -5.42
CA ASN A 44 -0.98 13.47 -5.92
C ASN A 44 -0.30 14.01 -7.19
N HIS A 45 1.00 13.74 -7.38
CA HIS A 45 1.74 14.10 -8.61
C HIS A 45 1.58 13.07 -9.74
N THR A 46 0.94 11.94 -9.46
CA THR A 46 0.68 10.88 -10.43
C THR A 46 -0.62 11.19 -11.21
N PRO A 47 -0.71 10.92 -12.53
CA PRO A 47 -1.95 11.06 -13.28
C PRO A 47 -3.13 10.36 -12.60
N VAL A 48 -4.29 11.01 -12.54
CA VAL A 48 -5.47 10.57 -11.78
C VAL A 48 -5.87 9.12 -12.08
N VAL A 49 -5.83 8.71 -13.34
CA VAL A 49 -6.16 7.34 -13.76
C VAL A 49 -5.19 6.31 -13.16
N ILE A 50 -3.89 6.61 -13.16
CA ILE A 50 -2.87 5.73 -12.58
C ILE A 50 -3.06 5.64 -11.06
N ARG A 51 -3.31 6.77 -10.39
CA ARG A 51 -3.62 6.79 -8.95
C ARG A 51 -4.81 5.90 -8.60
N LEU A 52 -5.92 6.05 -9.33
CA LEU A 52 -7.15 5.29 -9.07
C LEU A 52 -6.91 3.79 -9.29
N ASN A 53 -6.27 3.41 -10.39
CA ASN A 53 -5.97 2.03 -10.70
C ASN A 53 -5.04 1.40 -9.64
N THR A 54 -3.97 2.08 -9.26
CA THR A 54 -3.05 1.55 -8.23
C THR A 54 -3.73 1.43 -6.86
N THR A 55 -4.61 2.37 -6.51
CA THR A 55 -5.37 2.31 -5.26
C THR A 55 -6.34 1.13 -5.25
N LEU A 56 -7.01 0.88 -6.37
CA LEU A 56 -7.88 -0.28 -6.56
C LEU A 56 -7.09 -1.58 -6.45
N GLU A 57 -5.97 -1.70 -7.17
CA GLU A 57 -5.09 -2.86 -7.16
C GLU A 57 -4.58 -3.19 -5.74
N LEU A 58 -4.15 -2.16 -4.99
CA LEU A 58 -3.71 -2.30 -3.60
C LEU A 58 -4.83 -2.85 -2.71
N LYS A 59 -6.03 -2.28 -2.83
CA LYS A 59 -7.20 -2.72 -2.08
C LYS A 59 -7.57 -4.17 -2.41
N GLU A 60 -7.64 -4.52 -3.69
CA GLU A 60 -8.03 -5.84 -4.16
C GLU A 60 -7.00 -6.91 -3.76
N THR A 61 -5.71 -6.59 -3.84
CA THR A 61 -4.65 -7.51 -3.40
C THR A 61 -4.78 -7.84 -1.91
N ILE A 62 -5.01 -6.82 -1.08
CA ILE A 62 -5.18 -7.02 0.37
C ILE A 62 -6.49 -7.80 0.65
N ASP A 63 -7.59 -7.44 0.00
CA ASP A 63 -8.88 -8.15 0.16
C ASP A 63 -8.77 -9.62 -0.24
N ASN A 64 -8.07 -9.92 -1.33
CA ASN A 64 -7.80 -11.28 -1.79
C ASN A 64 -6.95 -12.06 -0.79
N TYR A 65 -5.93 -11.44 -0.21
CA TYR A 65 -5.13 -12.04 0.86
C TYR A 65 -5.95 -12.32 2.11
N ILE A 66 -6.77 -11.37 2.58
CA ILE A 66 -7.65 -11.56 3.75
C ILE A 66 -8.65 -12.69 3.53
N THR A 67 -9.17 -12.83 2.31
CA THR A 67 -10.22 -13.81 1.99
C THR A 67 -9.65 -15.23 1.85
N HIS A 68 -8.48 -15.38 1.24
CA HIS A 68 -7.96 -16.70 0.86
C HIS A 68 -6.77 -17.19 1.70
N ASP A 69 -5.95 -16.27 2.23
CA ASP A 69 -4.71 -16.52 3.00
C ASP A 69 -3.90 -17.75 2.55
N ASN A 70 -3.67 -17.84 1.23
CA ASN A 70 -2.86 -18.88 0.61
C ASN A 70 -1.55 -18.32 0.05
N THR A 71 -0.64 -19.22 -0.35
CA THR A 71 0.68 -18.86 -0.88
C THR A 71 0.61 -17.83 -2.00
N ALA A 72 -0.27 -18.02 -2.98
CA ALA A 72 -0.40 -17.12 -4.13
C ALA A 72 -0.87 -15.71 -3.71
N SER A 73 -1.91 -15.64 -2.86
CA SER A 73 -2.42 -14.35 -2.36
C SER A 73 -1.40 -13.60 -1.49
N ARG A 74 -0.58 -14.35 -0.74
CA ARG A 74 0.50 -13.79 0.08
C ARG A 74 1.66 -13.27 -0.76
N GLU A 75 2.05 -13.99 -1.81
CA GLU A 75 3.05 -13.54 -2.78
C GLU A 75 2.58 -12.30 -3.54
N ALA A 76 1.32 -12.27 -3.98
CA ALA A 76 0.72 -11.09 -4.60
C ALA A 76 0.80 -9.87 -3.67
N LEU A 77 0.45 -10.02 -2.39
CA LEU A 77 0.56 -8.93 -1.42
C LEU A 77 2.00 -8.45 -1.19
N LYS A 78 2.98 -9.36 -1.18
CA LYS A 78 4.41 -9.00 -1.10
C LYS A 78 4.91 -8.26 -2.35
N ASN A 79 4.42 -8.63 -3.52
CA ASN A 79 4.76 -7.94 -4.77
C ASN A 79 4.16 -6.53 -4.78
N THR A 80 2.90 -6.39 -4.38
CA THR A 80 2.23 -5.09 -4.25
C THR A 80 2.93 -4.21 -3.21
N TYR A 81 3.36 -4.77 -2.07
CA TYR A 81 4.21 -4.07 -1.10
C TYR A 81 5.48 -3.50 -1.75
N SER A 82 6.18 -4.31 -2.55
CA SER A 82 7.42 -3.89 -3.22
C SER A 82 7.16 -2.79 -4.24
N PHE A 83 6.07 -2.90 -5.01
CA PHE A 83 5.66 -1.89 -5.98
C PHE A 83 5.30 -0.55 -5.31
N VAL A 84 4.45 -0.57 -4.28
CA VAL A 84 4.06 0.63 -3.53
C VAL A 84 5.29 1.30 -2.90
N SER A 85 6.24 0.51 -2.40
CA SER A 85 7.50 1.01 -1.84
C SER A 85 8.35 1.78 -2.84
N GLN A 86 8.33 1.37 -4.12
CA GLN A 86 9.02 2.07 -5.21
C GLN A 86 8.26 3.30 -5.67
N LEU A 87 6.92 3.22 -5.72
CA LEU A 87 6.08 4.33 -6.17
C LEU A 87 6.10 5.50 -5.18
N LEU A 88 6.24 5.24 -3.88
CA LEU A 88 6.32 6.25 -2.83
C LEU A 88 7.75 6.75 -2.59
N CYS A 89 8.63 6.71 -3.60
CA CYS A 89 10.06 7.01 -3.45
C CYS A 89 10.33 8.38 -2.81
N ASP A 90 11.32 8.43 -1.91
CA ASP A 90 11.74 9.66 -1.23
C ASP A 90 12.36 10.60 -2.27
N ASP A 91 11.85 11.83 -2.34
CA ASP A 91 12.30 12.95 -3.16
C ASP A 91 13.26 12.60 -4.31
N VAL A 92 12.78 12.76 -5.54
CA VAL A 92 13.69 13.04 -6.66
C VAL A 92 14.48 14.28 -6.24
N LYS A 93 15.70 14.09 -5.73
CA LYS A 93 16.68 15.16 -5.67
C LYS A 93 16.75 15.70 -7.08
N ASN A 94 16.23 16.91 -7.28
CA ASN A 94 16.28 17.63 -8.54
C ASN A 94 17.66 17.43 -9.15
N ALA A 95 17.73 16.57 -10.18
CA ALA A 95 18.89 16.51 -11.04
C ALA A 95 18.83 17.81 -11.87
N GLY A 96 19.56 18.81 -11.37
CA GLY A 96 19.80 20.07 -12.08
C GLY A 96 20.66 19.87 -13.32
#